data_AF-A0A5N8Z6S0-F1
#
_entry.id   AF-A0A5N8Z6S0-F1
#
_cell.length_a   1.000
_cell.length_b   1.000
_cell.length_c   1.000
_cell.angle_alpha   90.00
_cell.angle_beta   90.00
_cell.angle_gamma   90.00
#
_symmetry.space_group_name_H-M   'P 1'
#
loop_
_entity.id
_entity.type
_entity.pdbx_description
1 polymer ?
#
loop_
_entity_poly.entity_id
_entity_poly.type
_entity_poly.pdbx_seq_one_letter_code
_entity_poly.pdbx_strand_id
1 'polypeptide(L)'
;MMRNTVSTRYRFWLGSAAALISAVAFSSNVVLSKLAYDFGANLHALNLVRATFLLVCLLLAVWLSGSQISIKRNELYRCLILGVLLCAEMYLLLASVLFIPAALAILVFYTYPIMIALWTWCTGRNHLSYFGLGVMALAFIGLIIALTGSDTLLVGWVGKNGIALALISGVCMAAILLLSERILEKQPAKIMMLYLLLSTTAVIGFVSLFIAELTWPASFPGWLALCGSSALYVIATLFLFKAVDLVGSLQTAIIDNTAPVWAMIVGIVVLGQWLSTQQVIGASVTVAAVMLLQWIARPRTQSKL
;
A
#
# COMPACT_ATOMS: atom_id res chain seq x y z
N MET A 1 28.66 27.44 -3.48
CA MET A 1 27.24 27.26 -3.86
C MET A 1 26.97 26.03 -4.74
N MET A 2 27.89 25.57 -5.61
CA MET A 2 27.68 24.39 -6.48
C MET A 2 27.66 23.01 -5.77
N ARG A 3 28.28 22.87 -4.59
CA ARG A 3 28.33 21.58 -3.86
C ARG A 3 26.98 21.16 -3.28
N ASN A 4 26.06 22.12 -3.07
CA ASN A 4 24.72 21.85 -2.54
C ASN A 4 23.75 21.34 -3.61
N THR A 5 23.85 21.76 -4.87
CA THR A 5 22.91 21.37 -5.93
C THR A 5 23.09 19.92 -6.39
N VAL A 6 24.34 19.44 -6.45
CA VAL A 6 24.66 18.04 -6.79
C VAL A 6 24.17 17.09 -5.69
N SER A 7 24.35 17.46 -4.42
CA SER A 7 23.82 16.75 -3.26
C SER A 7 22.28 16.65 -3.29
N THR A 8 21.59 17.75 -3.61
CA THR A 8 20.12 17.77 -3.72
C THR A 8 19.62 16.90 -4.87
N ARG A 9 20.27 16.96 -6.04
CA ARG A 9 19.89 16.12 -7.20
C ARG A 9 20.15 14.64 -6.94
N TYR A 10 21.26 14.31 -6.31
CA TYR A 10 21.59 12.93 -5.93
C TYR A 10 20.59 12.36 -4.92
N ARG A 11 20.24 13.12 -3.87
CA ARG A 11 19.20 12.73 -2.90
C ARG A 11 17.84 12.52 -3.57
N PHE A 12 17.49 13.36 -4.54
CA PHE A 12 16.26 13.22 -5.30
C PHE A 12 16.20 11.92 -6.11
N TRP A 13 17.26 11.60 -6.86
CA TRP A 13 17.34 10.35 -7.61
C TRP A 13 17.31 9.13 -6.71
N LEU A 14 18.05 9.16 -5.60
CA LEU A 14 18.10 8.07 -4.63
C LEU A 14 16.74 7.83 -3.97
N GLY A 15 16.03 8.90 -3.58
CA GLY A 15 14.69 8.78 -3.01
C GLY A 15 13.65 8.32 -4.03
N SER A 16 13.78 8.76 -5.29
CA SER A 16 12.90 8.29 -6.37
C SER A 16 13.13 6.80 -6.68
N ALA A 17 14.38 6.36 -6.70
CA ALA A 17 14.73 4.95 -6.83
C ALA A 17 14.22 4.13 -5.65
N ALA A 18 14.30 4.66 -4.42
CA ALA A 18 13.75 4.00 -3.25
C ALA A 18 12.22 3.85 -3.34
N ALA A 19 11.51 4.88 -3.79
CA ALA A 19 10.06 4.80 -4.00
C ALA A 19 9.70 3.76 -5.06
N LEU A 20 10.49 3.68 -6.14
CA LEU A 20 10.27 2.70 -7.20
C LEU A 20 10.51 1.26 -6.72
N ILE A 21 11.59 1.03 -5.97
CA ILE A 21 11.88 -0.28 -5.35
C ILE A 21 10.73 -0.66 -4.41
N SER A 22 10.21 0.31 -3.65
CA SER A 22 9.06 0.11 -2.78
C SER A 22 7.83 -0.34 -3.56
N ALA A 23 7.47 0.38 -4.63
CA ALA A 23 6.33 0.05 -5.48
C ALA A 23 6.44 -1.35 -6.11
N VAL A 24 7.62 -1.69 -6.65
CA VAL A 24 7.89 -3.00 -7.25
C VAL A 24 7.78 -4.11 -6.20
N ALA A 25 8.40 -3.91 -5.04
CA ALA A 25 8.36 -4.89 -3.95
C ALA A 25 6.96 -5.02 -3.35
N PHE A 26 6.20 -3.92 -3.27
CA PHE A 26 4.82 -3.92 -2.82
C PHE A 26 3.95 -4.78 -3.74
N SER A 27 3.99 -4.51 -5.03
CA SER A 27 3.21 -5.25 -6.00
C SER A 27 3.61 -6.72 -6.10
N SER A 28 4.91 -6.98 -6.12
CA SER A 28 5.45 -8.34 -6.20
C SER A 28 5.05 -9.19 -5.00
N ASN A 29 5.00 -8.60 -3.80
CA ASN A 29 4.60 -9.36 -2.62
C ASN A 29 3.13 -9.83 -2.72
N VAL A 30 2.21 -9.00 -3.20
CA VAL A 30 0.80 -9.37 -3.33
C VAL A 30 0.63 -10.48 -4.36
N VAL A 31 1.36 -10.40 -5.48
CA VAL A 31 1.37 -11.46 -6.51
C VAL A 31 1.93 -12.77 -5.95
N LEU A 32 3.05 -12.73 -5.21
CA LEU A 32 3.61 -13.93 -4.56
C LEU A 32 2.69 -14.50 -3.46
N SER A 33 1.90 -13.67 -2.79
CA SER A 33 0.89 -14.18 -1.86
C SER A 33 -0.16 -15.00 -2.56
N LYS A 34 -0.61 -14.55 -3.73
CA LYS A 34 -1.54 -15.34 -4.54
C LYS A 34 -0.92 -16.67 -4.98
N LEU A 35 0.36 -16.65 -5.39
CA LEU A 35 1.09 -17.88 -5.72
C LEU A 35 1.17 -18.83 -4.52
N ALA A 36 1.43 -18.30 -3.32
CA ALA A 36 1.45 -19.11 -2.11
C ALA A 36 0.08 -19.75 -1.80
N TYR A 37 -1.02 -19.04 -2.10
CA TYR A 37 -2.38 -19.60 -1.99
C TYR A 37 -2.62 -20.74 -2.97
N ASP A 38 -2.09 -20.64 -4.18
CA ASP A 38 -2.20 -21.71 -5.18
C ASP A 38 -1.43 -22.98 -4.75
N PHE A 39 -0.47 -22.85 -3.83
CA PHE A 39 0.24 -23.96 -3.18
C PHE A 39 -0.32 -24.36 -1.80
N GLY A 40 -1.51 -23.90 -1.43
CA GLY A 40 -2.24 -24.34 -0.23
C GLY A 40 -2.07 -23.48 1.03
N ALA A 41 -1.25 -22.43 0.99
CA ALA A 41 -1.19 -21.48 2.09
C ALA A 41 -2.49 -20.68 2.18
N ASN A 42 -2.87 -20.21 3.37
CA ASN A 42 -3.98 -19.26 3.51
C ASN A 42 -3.51 -17.86 3.90
N LEU A 43 -4.43 -16.91 3.81
CA LEU A 43 -4.17 -15.51 4.12
C LEU A 43 -3.77 -15.28 5.58
N HIS A 44 -4.23 -16.13 6.51
CA HIS A 44 -3.89 -16.03 7.93
C HIS A 44 -2.41 -16.33 8.18
N ALA A 45 -1.92 -17.46 7.67
CA ALA A 45 -0.51 -17.84 7.77
C ALA A 45 0.39 -16.78 7.13
N LEU A 46 -0.03 -16.26 5.99
CA LEU A 46 0.75 -15.29 5.23
C LEU A 46 0.82 -13.92 5.94
N ASN A 47 -0.29 -13.44 6.48
CA ASN A 47 -0.31 -12.22 7.30
C ASN A 47 0.47 -12.39 8.62
N LEU A 48 0.42 -13.57 9.25
CA LEU A 48 1.18 -13.84 10.46
C LEU A 48 2.69 -13.73 10.21
N VAL A 49 3.20 -14.38 9.15
CA VAL A 49 4.62 -14.33 8.81
C VAL A 49 5.04 -12.91 8.41
N ARG A 50 4.26 -12.22 7.57
CA ARG A 50 4.52 -10.83 7.17
C ARG A 50 4.61 -9.88 8.35
N ALA A 51 3.60 -9.88 9.22
CA ALA A 51 3.52 -8.98 10.35
C ALA A 51 4.63 -9.24 11.36
N THR A 52 4.88 -10.52 11.66
CA THR A 52 5.95 -10.94 12.58
C THR A 52 7.32 -10.56 12.03
N PHE A 53 7.57 -10.84 10.75
CA PHE A 53 8.87 -10.54 10.13
C PHE A 53 9.13 -9.04 10.07
N LEU A 54 8.13 -8.24 9.66
CA LEU A 54 8.25 -6.78 9.65
C LEU A 54 8.45 -6.21 11.07
N LEU A 55 7.70 -6.72 12.07
CA LEU A 55 7.84 -6.29 13.45
C LEU A 55 9.24 -6.61 13.99
N VAL A 56 9.78 -7.81 13.73
CA VAL A 56 11.13 -8.19 14.13
C VAL A 56 12.18 -7.29 13.48
N CYS A 57 12.09 -7.06 12.17
CA CYS A 57 12.99 -6.14 11.47
C CYS A 57 12.93 -4.71 12.05
N LEU A 58 11.73 -4.23 12.38
CA LEU A 58 11.58 -2.89 12.97
C LEU A 58 12.12 -2.83 14.40
N LEU A 59 11.86 -3.83 15.23
CA LEU A 59 12.40 -3.93 16.59
C LEU A 59 13.92 -3.92 16.57
N LEU A 60 14.54 -4.72 15.68
CA LEU A 60 15.99 -4.71 15.47
C LEU A 60 16.48 -3.32 15.03
N ALA A 61 15.80 -2.67 14.09
CA ALA A 61 16.16 -1.33 13.64
C ALA A 61 16.02 -0.26 14.74
N VAL A 62 15.03 -0.38 15.64
CA VAL A 62 14.85 0.50 16.81
C VAL A 62 15.94 0.25 17.85
N TRP A 63 16.23 -1.02 18.14
CA TRP A 63 17.25 -1.43 19.10
C TRP A 63 18.64 -0.93 18.67
N LEU A 64 19.00 -1.14 17.40
CA LEU A 64 20.28 -0.68 16.84
C LEU A 64 20.42 0.86 16.79
N SER A 65 19.30 1.61 16.74
CA SER A 65 19.36 3.07 16.73
C SER A 65 19.45 3.70 18.13
N GLY A 66 19.38 2.90 19.20
CA GLY A 66 19.43 3.40 20.58
C GLY A 66 18.32 4.40 20.91
N SER A 67 17.22 4.39 20.17
CA SER A 67 16.17 5.40 20.32
C SER A 67 15.36 5.15 21.58
N GLN A 68 15.17 6.17 22.40
CA GLN A 68 14.28 6.06 23.57
C GLN A 68 12.84 5.89 23.12
N ILE A 69 12.23 4.77 23.51
CA ILE A 69 10.84 4.45 23.20
C ILE A 69 9.98 5.10 24.28
N SER A 70 9.44 6.27 23.99
CA SER A 70 8.50 6.96 24.89
C SER A 70 7.34 7.52 24.08
N ILE A 71 6.12 7.21 24.51
CA ILE A 71 4.90 7.70 23.87
C ILE A 71 3.89 8.11 24.94
N LYS A 72 3.18 9.22 24.73
CA LYS A 72 2.09 9.64 25.60
C LYS A 72 0.92 8.65 25.46
N ARG A 73 0.24 8.32 26.57
CA ARG A 73 -0.90 7.37 26.59
C ARG A 73 -1.94 7.63 25.48
N ASN A 74 -2.32 8.89 25.27
CA ASN A 74 -3.31 9.23 24.24
C ASN A 74 -2.83 8.92 22.81
N GLU A 75 -1.55 9.14 22.51
CA GLU A 75 -0.99 8.84 21.19
C GLU A 75 -0.72 7.32 21.04
N LEU A 76 -0.44 6.61 22.14
CA LEU A 76 -0.40 5.15 22.16
C LEU A 76 -1.74 4.56 21.72
N TYR A 77 -2.85 4.94 22.35
CA TYR A 77 -4.18 4.41 21.98
C TYR A 77 -4.52 4.68 20.51
N ARG A 78 -4.15 5.85 19.98
CA ARG A 78 -4.32 6.15 18.55
C ARG A 78 -3.48 5.25 17.66
N CYS A 79 -2.21 4.99 18.02
CA CYS A 79 -1.37 4.04 17.29
C CYS A 79 -1.94 2.62 17.32
N LEU A 80 -2.50 2.18 18.45
CA LEU A 80 -3.13 0.86 18.55
C LEU A 80 -4.36 0.76 17.63
N ILE A 81 -5.23 1.78 17.61
CA ILE A 81 -6.39 1.84 16.68
C ILE A 81 -5.92 1.81 15.22
N LEU A 82 -4.87 2.56 14.89
CA LEU A 82 -4.26 2.51 13.56
C LEU A 82 -3.73 1.11 13.23
N GLY A 83 -3.21 0.38 14.22
CA GLY A 83 -2.74 -0.98 14.02
C GLY A 83 -3.87 -1.98 13.75
N VAL A 84 -5.05 -1.78 14.35
CA VAL A 84 -6.26 -2.54 14.02
C VAL A 84 -6.72 -2.22 12.59
N LEU A 85 -6.69 -0.95 12.18
CA LEU A 85 -6.99 -0.55 10.81
C LEU A 85 -5.99 -1.15 9.80
N LEU A 86 -4.70 -1.18 10.13
CA LEU A 86 -3.68 -1.82 9.28
C LEU A 86 -3.89 -3.33 9.22
N CYS A 87 -4.28 -3.97 10.33
CA CYS A 87 -4.67 -5.37 10.30
C CYS A 87 -5.83 -5.60 9.33
N ALA A 88 -6.89 -4.79 9.42
CA ALA A 88 -8.03 -4.88 8.51
C ALA A 88 -7.60 -4.70 7.05
N GLU A 89 -6.79 -3.67 6.74
CA GLU A 89 -6.20 -3.44 5.41
C GLU A 89 -5.46 -4.69 4.89
N MET A 90 -4.49 -5.21 5.65
CA MET A 90 -3.71 -6.39 5.25
C MET A 90 -4.59 -7.62 4.98
N TYR A 91 -5.62 -7.83 5.79
CA TYR A 91 -6.58 -8.92 5.61
C TYR A 91 -7.47 -8.72 4.39
N LEU A 92 -8.03 -7.53 4.22
CA LEU A 92 -8.98 -7.21 3.15
C LEU A 92 -8.29 -7.22 1.77
N LEU A 93 -7.09 -6.67 1.67
CA LEU A 93 -6.32 -6.70 0.42
C LEU A 93 -5.97 -8.14 0.03
N LEU A 94 -5.45 -8.94 0.96
CA LEU A 94 -5.11 -10.33 0.67
C LEU A 94 -6.34 -11.23 0.47
N ALA A 95 -7.48 -10.92 1.09
CA ALA A 95 -8.73 -11.61 0.80
C ALA A 95 -9.23 -11.28 -0.61
N SER A 96 -9.07 -10.03 -1.08
CA SER A 96 -9.52 -9.62 -2.42
C SER A 96 -8.87 -10.45 -3.54
N VAL A 97 -7.59 -10.81 -3.41
CA VAL A 97 -6.86 -11.59 -4.44
C VAL A 97 -7.31 -13.06 -4.52
N LEU A 98 -8.13 -13.53 -3.59
CA LEU A 98 -8.80 -14.83 -3.72
C LEU A 98 -9.94 -14.80 -4.76
N PHE A 99 -10.47 -13.60 -5.06
CA PHE A 99 -11.65 -13.42 -5.88
C PHE A 99 -11.37 -12.73 -7.22
N ILE A 100 -10.34 -11.89 -7.28
CA ILE A 100 -9.96 -11.13 -8.48
C ILE A 100 -8.45 -11.21 -8.73
N PRO A 101 -7.97 -11.01 -9.98
CA PRO A 101 -6.55 -10.94 -10.29
C PRO A 101 -5.81 -9.93 -9.39
N ALA A 102 -4.57 -10.26 -9.00
CA ALA A 102 -3.79 -9.47 -8.05
C ALA A 102 -3.57 -8.03 -8.55
N ALA A 103 -3.39 -7.85 -9.86
CA ALA A 103 -3.25 -6.54 -10.48
C ALA A 103 -4.50 -5.67 -10.33
N LEU A 104 -5.71 -6.25 -10.45
CA LEU A 104 -6.97 -5.50 -10.27
C LEU A 104 -7.19 -5.14 -8.80
N ALA A 105 -6.87 -6.06 -7.87
CA ALA A 105 -6.93 -5.78 -6.44
C ALA A 105 -6.05 -4.59 -6.05
N ILE A 106 -4.80 -4.57 -6.53
CA ILE A 106 -3.87 -3.45 -6.33
C ILE A 106 -4.41 -2.18 -6.99
N LEU A 107 -4.92 -2.25 -8.22
CA LEU A 107 -5.49 -1.09 -8.90
C LEU A 107 -6.64 -0.45 -8.10
N VAL A 108 -7.56 -1.26 -7.57
CA VAL A 108 -8.69 -0.79 -6.73
C VAL A 108 -8.16 -0.22 -5.42
N PHE A 109 -7.24 -0.91 -4.76
CA PHE A 109 -6.62 -0.43 -3.52
C PHE A 109 -5.96 0.94 -3.69
N TYR A 110 -5.20 1.15 -4.77
CA TYR A 110 -4.52 2.42 -5.10
C TYR A 110 -5.47 3.55 -5.52
N THR A 111 -6.78 3.39 -5.35
CA THR A 111 -7.74 4.51 -5.39
C THR A 111 -7.81 5.28 -4.07
N TYR A 112 -7.17 4.78 -3.00
CA TYR A 112 -7.08 5.48 -1.70
C TYR A 112 -6.59 6.94 -1.80
N PRO A 113 -5.67 7.36 -2.70
CA PRO A 113 -5.27 8.75 -2.80
C PRO A 113 -6.41 9.66 -3.28
N ILE A 114 -7.34 9.12 -4.10
CA ILE A 114 -8.57 9.81 -4.50
C ILE A 114 -9.47 9.99 -3.28
N MET A 115 -9.62 8.94 -2.45
CA MET A 115 -10.42 8.99 -1.22
C MET A 115 -9.88 10.04 -0.24
N ILE A 116 -8.56 10.11 -0.07
CA ILE A 116 -7.90 11.14 0.75
C ILE A 116 -8.22 12.53 0.18
N ALA A 117 -8.02 12.74 -1.12
CA ALA A 117 -8.25 14.03 -1.74
C ALA A 117 -9.73 14.47 -1.60
N LEU A 118 -10.69 13.58 -1.85
CA LEU A 118 -12.12 13.82 -1.60
C LEU A 118 -12.41 14.16 -0.14
N TRP A 119 -11.83 13.42 0.81
CA TRP A 119 -12.02 13.69 2.24
C TRP A 119 -11.50 15.07 2.63
N THR A 120 -10.29 15.43 2.19
CA THR A 120 -9.70 16.75 2.49
C THR A 120 -10.48 17.91 1.85
N TRP A 121 -11.12 17.67 0.71
CA TRP A 121 -12.04 18.63 0.09
C TRP A 121 -13.30 18.84 0.91
N CYS A 122 -14.00 17.74 1.24
CA CYS A 122 -15.27 17.79 1.98
C CYS A 122 -15.09 18.38 3.38
N THR A 123 -13.91 18.20 3.99
CA THR A 123 -13.58 18.75 5.32
C THR A 123 -13.01 20.17 5.26
N GLY A 124 -12.92 20.78 4.08
CA GLY A 124 -12.40 22.14 3.89
C GLY A 124 -10.90 22.30 4.14
N ARG A 125 -10.14 21.20 4.26
CA ARG A 125 -8.70 21.23 4.48
C ARG A 125 -7.90 21.55 3.22
N ASN A 126 -8.47 21.31 2.04
CA ASN A 126 -7.82 21.60 0.77
C ASN A 126 -8.83 22.07 -0.28
N HIS A 127 -8.43 23.03 -1.11
CA HIS A 127 -9.24 23.52 -2.22
C HIS A 127 -8.94 22.72 -3.48
N LEU A 128 -9.82 21.79 -3.83
CA LEU A 128 -9.77 21.10 -5.11
C LEU A 128 -10.35 22.00 -6.21
N SER A 129 -9.57 22.21 -7.26
CA SER A 129 -10.03 22.89 -8.46
C SER A 129 -11.03 22.01 -9.22
N TYR A 130 -11.89 22.63 -10.03
CA TYR A 130 -12.76 21.89 -10.97
C TYR A 130 -11.96 20.94 -11.88
N PHE A 131 -10.73 21.32 -12.23
CA PHE A 131 -9.80 20.45 -12.93
C PHE A 131 -9.44 19.20 -12.12
N GLY A 132 -9.12 19.35 -10.83
CA GLY A 132 -8.87 18.24 -9.93
C GLY A 132 -10.05 17.27 -9.81
N LEU A 133 -11.29 17.79 -9.74
CA LEU A 133 -12.50 16.97 -9.77
C LEU A 133 -12.66 16.21 -11.10
N GLY A 134 -12.35 16.86 -12.23
CA GLY A 134 -12.33 16.20 -13.55
C GLY A 134 -11.30 15.05 -13.63
N VAL A 135 -10.11 15.24 -13.04
CA VAL A 135 -9.07 14.20 -12.98
C VAL A 135 -9.52 13.03 -12.09
N MET A 136 -10.21 13.28 -10.97
CA MET A 136 -10.81 12.22 -10.15
C MET A 136 -11.86 11.44 -10.92
N ALA A 137 -12.76 12.12 -11.64
CA ALA A 137 -13.76 11.46 -12.47
C ALA A 137 -13.11 10.58 -13.55
N LEU A 138 -12.04 11.08 -14.19
CA LEU A 138 -11.25 10.30 -15.16
C LEU A 138 -10.63 9.05 -14.53
N ALA A 139 -10.10 9.14 -13.31
CA ALA A 139 -9.57 7.99 -12.59
C ALA A 139 -10.66 6.93 -12.30
N PHE A 140 -11.87 7.35 -11.90
CA PHE A 140 -12.99 6.43 -11.72
C PHE A 140 -13.47 5.81 -13.04
N ILE A 141 -13.49 6.56 -14.14
CA ILE A 141 -13.82 6.03 -15.46
C ILE A 141 -12.80 4.96 -15.88
N GLY A 142 -11.50 5.24 -15.74
CA GLY A 142 -10.45 4.26 -15.99
C GLY A 142 -10.63 3.00 -15.15
N LEU A 143 -10.98 3.15 -13.87
CA LEU A 143 -11.21 2.03 -12.97
C LEU A 143 -12.41 1.19 -13.41
N ILE A 144 -13.52 1.82 -13.80
CA ILE A 144 -14.71 1.13 -14.31
C ILE A 144 -14.36 0.38 -15.60
N ILE A 145 -13.62 0.99 -16.52
CA ILE A 145 -13.15 0.33 -17.75
C ILE A 145 -12.29 -0.89 -17.40
N ALA A 146 -11.36 -0.73 -16.45
CA ALA A 146 -10.46 -1.79 -16.02
C ALA A 146 -11.21 -2.96 -15.39
N LEU A 147 -12.22 -2.69 -14.58
CA LEU A 147 -13.00 -3.73 -13.93
C LEU A 147 -13.94 -4.40 -14.95
N THR A 148 -14.59 -3.64 -15.84
CA THR A 148 -15.55 -4.18 -16.84
C THR A 148 -14.90 -4.95 -17.98
N GLY A 149 -13.61 -4.73 -18.23
CA GLY A 149 -12.84 -5.51 -19.20
C GLY A 149 -12.51 -6.93 -18.75
N SER A 150 -12.84 -7.31 -17.51
CA SER A 150 -12.71 -8.69 -17.06
C SER A 150 -13.99 -9.47 -17.35
N ASP A 151 -13.88 -10.62 -18.01
CA ASP A 151 -14.99 -11.59 -18.07
C ASP A 151 -15.47 -12.00 -16.67
N THR A 152 -14.63 -11.84 -15.63
CA THR A 152 -15.04 -12.06 -14.22
C THR A 152 -16.04 -11.02 -13.70
N LEU A 153 -16.16 -9.83 -14.30
CA LEU A 153 -17.25 -8.90 -14.00
C LEU A 153 -18.57 -9.26 -14.70
N LEU A 154 -18.48 -10.02 -15.79
CA LEU A 154 -19.64 -10.64 -16.44
C LEU A 154 -20.06 -11.95 -15.73
N VAL A 155 -19.31 -12.44 -14.74
CA VAL A 155 -19.57 -13.72 -14.05
C VAL A 155 -19.60 -13.56 -12.52
N GLY A 156 -20.79 -13.29 -11.98
CA GLY A 156 -21.20 -13.70 -10.62
C GLY A 156 -20.86 -12.77 -9.43
N TRP A 157 -21.50 -13.08 -8.28
CA TRP A 157 -21.40 -12.35 -7.00
C TRP A 157 -19.97 -12.34 -6.40
N VAL A 158 -19.14 -13.31 -6.82
CA VAL A 158 -17.79 -13.56 -6.30
C VAL A 158 -16.80 -12.45 -6.68
N GLY A 159 -16.77 -12.00 -7.93
CA GLY A 159 -15.88 -10.91 -8.36
C GLY A 159 -16.20 -9.56 -7.70
N LYS A 160 -17.50 -9.29 -7.45
CA LYS A 160 -17.95 -8.10 -6.73
C LYS A 160 -17.44 -8.05 -5.29
N ASN A 161 -17.38 -9.20 -4.62
CA ASN A 161 -16.81 -9.30 -3.28
C ASN A 161 -15.33 -8.97 -3.27
N GLY A 162 -14.56 -9.46 -4.25
CA GLY A 162 -13.15 -9.10 -4.41
C GLY A 162 -12.92 -7.59 -4.53
N ILE A 163 -13.72 -6.92 -5.38
CA ILE A 163 -13.64 -5.46 -5.56
C ILE A 163 -14.02 -4.72 -4.28
N ALA A 164 -15.10 -5.15 -3.60
CA ALA A 164 -15.52 -4.55 -2.35
C ALA A 164 -14.43 -4.66 -1.27
N LEU A 165 -13.82 -5.84 -1.14
CA LEU A 165 -12.72 -6.07 -0.18
C LEU A 165 -11.51 -5.17 -0.51
N ALA A 166 -11.09 -5.08 -1.77
CA ALA A 166 -9.99 -4.21 -2.17
C ALA A 166 -10.31 -2.71 -1.93
N LEU A 167 -11.56 -2.30 -2.18
CA LEU A 167 -12.01 -0.94 -1.95
C LEU A 167 -12.04 -0.59 -0.45
N ILE A 168 -12.57 -1.47 0.40
CA ILE A 168 -12.58 -1.29 1.85
C ILE A 168 -11.14 -1.27 2.37
N SER A 169 -10.23 -2.08 1.80
CA SER A 169 -8.80 -2.00 2.11
C SER A 169 -8.23 -0.60 1.80
N GLY A 170 -8.55 -0.06 0.63
CA GLY A 170 -8.19 1.31 0.25
C GLY A 170 -8.76 2.37 1.22
N VAL A 171 -9.99 2.19 1.70
CA VAL A 171 -10.59 3.05 2.74
C VAL A 171 -9.83 2.96 4.06
N CYS A 172 -9.47 1.75 4.51
CA CYS A 172 -8.63 1.55 5.68
C CYS A 172 -7.29 2.28 5.53
N MET A 173 -6.64 2.15 4.36
CA MET A 173 -5.38 2.84 4.07
C MET A 173 -5.53 4.38 4.08
N ALA A 174 -6.58 4.90 3.45
CA ALA A 174 -6.89 6.33 3.48
C ALA A 174 -7.10 6.84 4.92
N ALA A 175 -7.84 6.09 5.73
CA ALA A 175 -8.05 6.40 7.14
C ALA A 175 -6.73 6.37 7.93
N ILE A 176 -5.89 5.36 7.72
CA ILE A 176 -4.57 5.26 8.36
C ILE A 176 -3.74 6.50 8.05
N LEU A 177 -3.63 6.89 6.79
CA LEU A 177 -2.83 8.05 6.38
C LEU A 177 -3.37 9.37 6.95
N LEU A 178 -4.68 9.60 6.88
CA LEU A 178 -5.33 10.81 7.39
C LEU A 178 -5.22 10.95 8.92
N LEU A 179 -5.31 9.82 9.64
CA LEU A 179 -5.22 9.81 11.11
C LEU A 179 -3.76 9.84 11.59
N SER A 180 -2.83 9.27 10.82
CA SER A 180 -1.40 9.29 11.12
C SER A 180 -0.81 10.70 11.10
N GLU A 181 -1.28 11.59 10.23
CA GLU A 181 -0.82 12.98 10.12
C GLU A 181 -0.78 13.69 11.49
N ARG A 182 -1.86 13.58 12.28
CA ARG A 182 -1.98 14.19 13.61
C ARG A 182 -1.04 13.58 14.67
N ILE A 183 -0.63 12.33 14.49
CA ILE A 183 0.28 11.63 15.40
C ILE A 183 1.71 12.01 15.04
N LEU A 184 2.02 12.06 13.74
CA LEU A 184 3.34 12.43 13.20
C LEU A 184 3.73 13.87 13.53
N GLU A 185 2.78 14.78 13.72
CA GLU A 185 3.05 16.13 14.25
C GLU A 185 3.64 16.13 15.67
N LYS A 186 3.41 15.07 16.44
CA LYS A 186 3.77 15.01 17.87
C LYS A 186 4.78 13.93 18.21
N GLN A 187 4.97 12.96 17.33
CA GLN A 187 5.77 11.76 17.57
C GLN A 187 6.58 11.39 16.33
N PRO A 188 7.82 10.87 16.49
CA PRO A 188 8.59 10.34 15.37
C PRO A 188 7.85 9.20 14.66
N ALA A 189 7.91 9.19 13.31
CA ALA A 189 7.27 8.16 12.48
C ALA A 189 7.66 6.72 12.88
N LYS A 190 8.93 6.53 13.27
CA LYS A 190 9.45 5.24 13.73
C LYS A 190 8.72 4.71 14.96
N ILE A 191 8.42 5.58 15.93
CA ILE A 191 7.72 5.20 17.17
C ILE A 191 6.25 4.91 16.87
N MET A 192 5.59 5.75 16.07
CA MET A 192 4.22 5.51 15.61
C MET A 192 4.10 4.14 14.93
N MET A 193 4.99 3.87 13.96
CA MET A 193 4.99 2.60 13.24
C MET A 193 5.25 1.40 14.15
N LEU A 194 6.14 1.54 15.14
CA LEU A 194 6.41 0.45 16.08
C LEU A 194 5.14 0.02 16.83
N TYR A 195 4.42 0.97 17.43
CA TYR A 195 3.20 0.67 18.19
C TYR A 195 2.05 0.22 17.29
N LEU A 196 1.95 0.81 16.10
CA LEU A 196 0.99 0.41 15.07
C LEU A 196 1.22 -1.06 14.69
N LEU A 197 2.44 -1.45 14.32
CA LEU A 197 2.77 -2.83 13.96
C LEU A 197 2.71 -3.81 15.13
N LEU A 198 3.03 -3.36 16.35
CA LEU A 198 2.84 -4.17 17.55
C LEU A 198 1.37 -4.56 17.69
N SER A 199 0.47 -3.59 17.55
CA SER A 199 -0.98 -3.84 17.59
C SER A 199 -1.45 -4.70 16.42
N THR A 200 -0.99 -4.43 15.20
CA THR A 200 -1.31 -5.25 14.01
C THR A 200 -0.88 -6.70 14.20
N THR A 201 0.35 -6.93 14.66
CA THR A 201 0.89 -8.28 14.88
C THR A 201 0.17 -8.98 16.03
N ALA A 202 -0.19 -8.27 17.10
CA ALA A 202 -0.96 -8.83 18.21
C ALA A 202 -2.35 -9.30 17.75
N VAL A 203 -3.06 -8.49 16.95
CA VAL A 203 -4.38 -8.87 16.42
C VAL A 203 -4.27 -10.03 15.44
N ILE A 204 -3.31 -9.99 14.50
CA ILE A 204 -3.06 -11.10 13.57
C ILE A 204 -2.71 -12.38 14.32
N GLY A 205 -1.85 -12.29 15.34
CA GLY A 205 -1.47 -13.40 16.20
C GLY A 205 -2.66 -13.98 16.95
N PHE A 206 -3.53 -13.14 17.51
CA PHE A 206 -4.76 -13.57 18.17
C PHE A 206 -5.69 -14.32 17.21
N VAL A 207 -5.94 -13.76 16.01
CA VAL A 207 -6.76 -14.41 14.98
C VAL A 207 -6.15 -15.76 14.57
N SER A 208 -4.83 -15.80 14.37
CA SER A 208 -4.12 -17.00 13.90
C SER A 208 -4.02 -18.11 14.94
N LEU A 209 -4.04 -17.78 16.23
CA LEU A 209 -3.92 -18.75 17.32
C LEU A 209 -5.28 -19.25 17.80
N PHE A 210 -6.34 -18.44 17.72
CA PHE A 210 -7.61 -18.72 18.39
C PHE A 210 -8.84 -18.72 17.49
N ILE A 211 -8.79 -18.11 16.30
CA ILE A 211 -9.98 -17.92 15.46
C ILE A 211 -9.90 -18.71 14.16
N ALA A 212 -8.76 -18.68 13.48
CA ALA A 212 -8.59 -19.23 12.16
C ALA A 212 -7.45 -20.26 12.13
N GLU A 213 -7.69 -21.38 11.46
CA GLU A 213 -6.66 -22.38 11.24
C GLU A 213 -5.59 -21.85 10.28
N LEU A 214 -4.34 -22.23 10.54
CA LEU A 214 -3.21 -21.89 9.70
C LEU A 214 -2.95 -23.01 8.70
N THR A 215 -3.12 -22.72 7.41
CA THR A 215 -2.69 -23.64 6.35
C THR A 215 -1.39 -23.16 5.74
N TRP A 216 -0.45 -24.09 5.63
CA TRP A 216 0.90 -23.83 5.14
C TRP A 216 1.07 -24.36 3.71
N PRO A 217 2.06 -23.84 2.95
CA PRO A 217 2.32 -24.35 1.61
C PRO A 217 2.70 -25.83 1.62
N ALA A 218 2.15 -26.60 0.68
CA ALA A 218 2.42 -28.04 0.56
C ALA A 218 3.74 -28.38 -0.13
N SER A 219 4.37 -27.40 -0.81
CA SER A 219 5.52 -27.62 -1.69
C SER A 219 6.62 -26.56 -1.49
N PHE A 220 7.84 -26.91 -1.91
CA PHE A 220 8.99 -25.99 -1.86
C PHE A 220 8.75 -24.67 -2.62
N PRO A 221 8.19 -24.66 -3.85
CA PRO A 221 7.79 -23.43 -4.53
C PRO A 221 6.81 -22.56 -3.71
N GLY A 222 5.87 -23.19 -3.00
CA GLY A 222 4.94 -22.48 -2.14
C GLY A 222 5.62 -21.79 -0.94
N TRP A 223 6.62 -22.46 -0.33
CA TRP A 223 7.44 -21.85 0.72
C TRP A 223 8.30 -20.69 0.19
N LEU A 224 8.87 -20.83 -1.00
CA LEU A 224 9.58 -19.71 -1.66
C LEU A 224 8.65 -18.53 -1.92
N ALA A 225 7.41 -18.77 -2.36
CA ALA A 225 6.41 -17.73 -2.57
C ALA A 225 6.04 -17.03 -1.25
N LEU A 226 5.81 -17.79 -0.17
CA LEU A 226 5.47 -17.25 1.14
C LEU A 226 6.63 -16.42 1.75
N CYS A 227 7.84 -16.96 1.74
CA CYS A 227 9.02 -16.28 2.26
C CYS A 227 9.38 -15.06 1.41
N GLY A 228 9.34 -15.19 0.09
CA GLY A 228 9.57 -14.10 -0.86
C GLY A 228 8.54 -12.98 -0.70
N SER A 229 7.27 -13.33 -0.56
CA SER A 229 6.19 -12.37 -0.26
C SER A 229 6.46 -11.58 1.03
N SER A 230 6.85 -12.28 2.09
CA SER A 230 7.14 -11.65 3.38
C SER A 230 8.37 -10.76 3.34
N ALA A 231 9.43 -11.19 2.67
CA ALA A 231 10.64 -10.39 2.48
C ALA A 231 10.38 -9.14 1.64
N LEU A 232 9.66 -9.28 0.52
CA LEU A 232 9.31 -8.15 -0.34
C LEU A 232 8.38 -7.15 0.36
N TYR A 233 7.49 -7.61 1.24
CA TYR A 233 6.70 -6.71 2.06
C TYR A 233 7.58 -5.84 2.98
N VAL A 234 8.57 -6.44 3.66
CA VAL A 234 9.53 -5.69 4.49
C VAL A 234 10.36 -4.72 3.64
N ILE A 235 10.88 -5.17 2.50
CA ILE A 235 11.64 -4.33 1.57
C ILE A 235 10.77 -3.14 1.12
N ALA A 236 9.51 -3.40 0.74
CA ALA A 236 8.58 -2.36 0.32
C ALA A 236 8.43 -1.30 1.41
N THR A 237 8.14 -1.72 2.64
CA THR A 237 7.96 -0.81 3.78
C THR A 237 9.22 0.00 4.09
N LEU A 238 10.39 -0.62 4.16
CA LEU A 238 11.64 0.07 4.50
C LEU A 238 12.04 1.10 3.43
N PHE A 239 11.94 0.73 2.16
CA PHE A 239 12.25 1.63 1.05
C PHE A 239 11.22 2.75 0.91
N LEU A 240 9.96 2.52 1.29
CA LEU A 240 8.94 3.57 1.35
C LEU A 240 9.36 4.67 2.34
N PHE A 241 9.74 4.30 3.56
CA PHE A 241 10.23 5.29 4.54
C PHE A 241 11.47 6.01 4.05
N LYS A 242 12.41 5.26 3.46
CA LYS A 242 13.61 5.86 2.91
C LYS A 242 13.30 6.87 1.82
N ALA A 243 12.31 6.59 0.97
CA ALA A 243 11.85 7.52 -0.05
C ALA A 243 11.20 8.76 0.56
N VAL A 244 10.32 8.60 1.55
CA VAL A 244 9.69 9.72 2.26
C VAL A 244 10.76 10.63 2.89
N ASP A 245 11.80 10.07 3.51
CA ASP A 245 12.89 10.84 4.11
C ASP A 245 13.77 11.58 3.08
N LEU A 246 13.88 11.06 1.85
CA LEU A 246 14.76 11.60 0.82
C LEU A 246 14.07 12.60 -0.11
N VAL A 247 12.83 12.32 -0.54
CA VAL A 247 12.08 13.11 -1.53
C VAL A 247 10.73 13.64 -1.03
N GLY A 248 10.34 13.29 0.19
CA GLY A 248 9.07 13.69 0.79
C GLY A 248 7.91 12.74 0.45
N SER A 249 6.83 12.85 1.22
CA SER A 249 5.64 11.99 1.11
C SER A 249 4.96 12.10 -0.25
N LEU A 250 4.82 13.31 -0.79
CA LEU A 250 4.13 13.53 -2.06
C LEU A 250 4.86 12.91 -3.26
N GLN A 251 6.17 13.16 -3.39
CA GLN A 251 6.95 12.59 -4.50
C GLN A 251 6.99 11.07 -4.39
N THR A 252 7.12 10.55 -3.17
CA THR A 252 7.05 9.12 -2.89
C THR A 252 5.71 8.54 -3.33
N ALA A 253 4.59 9.17 -2.95
CA ALA A 253 3.25 8.72 -3.34
C ALA A 253 3.03 8.75 -4.86
N ILE A 254 3.55 9.76 -5.58
CA ILE A 254 3.46 9.81 -7.04
C ILE A 254 4.15 8.60 -7.67
N ILE A 255 5.36 8.26 -7.20
CA ILE A 255 6.11 7.11 -7.74
C ILE A 255 5.48 5.79 -7.28
N ASP A 256 5.01 5.71 -6.04
CA ASP A 256 4.38 4.50 -5.49
C ASP A 256 3.07 4.14 -6.20
N ASN A 257 2.36 5.13 -6.76
CA ASN A 257 1.20 4.90 -7.64
C ASN A 257 1.53 4.15 -8.94
N THR A 258 2.80 3.87 -9.24
CA THR A 258 3.17 2.94 -10.32
C THR A 258 2.99 1.47 -9.93
N ALA A 259 2.70 1.18 -8.66
CA ALA A 259 2.50 -0.18 -8.16
C ALA A 259 1.48 -1.02 -8.97
N PRO A 260 0.30 -0.51 -9.39
CA PRO A 260 -0.60 -1.28 -10.24
C PRO A 260 0.06 -1.75 -11.56
N VAL A 261 0.95 -0.94 -12.15
CA VAL A 261 1.69 -1.32 -13.37
C VAL A 261 2.64 -2.49 -13.08
N TRP A 262 3.37 -2.43 -11.98
CA TRP A 262 4.24 -3.53 -11.55
C TRP A 262 3.45 -4.79 -11.20
N ALA A 263 2.26 -4.64 -10.62
CA ALA A 263 1.39 -5.77 -10.31
C ALA A 263 0.92 -6.49 -11.58
N MET A 264 0.63 -5.74 -12.66
CA MET A 264 0.32 -6.34 -13.96
C MET A 264 1.52 -7.10 -14.53
N ILE A 265 2.71 -6.48 -14.55
CA ILE A 265 3.92 -7.10 -15.11
C ILE A 265 4.26 -8.38 -14.35
N VAL A 266 4.32 -8.32 -13.02
CA VAL A 266 4.69 -9.46 -12.18
C VAL A 266 3.58 -10.50 -12.18
N GLY A 267 2.31 -10.10 -12.23
CA GLY A 267 1.17 -11.01 -12.38
C GLY A 267 1.21 -11.84 -13.66
N ILE A 268 1.60 -11.23 -14.79
CA ILE A 268 1.80 -11.95 -16.05
C ILE A 268 2.97 -12.93 -15.94
N VAL A 269 4.12 -12.47 -15.43
CA VAL A 269 5.35 -13.28 -15.38
C VAL A 269 5.25 -14.45 -14.40
N VAL A 270 4.66 -14.22 -13.23
CA VAL A 270 4.66 -15.19 -12.12
C VAL A 270 3.41 -16.07 -12.11
N LEU A 271 2.24 -15.49 -12.38
CA LEU A 271 0.95 -16.19 -12.30
C LEU A 271 0.37 -16.54 -13.68
N GLY A 272 0.98 -16.07 -14.78
CA GLY A 272 0.39 -16.20 -16.11
C GLY A 272 -0.93 -15.42 -16.26
N GLN A 273 -1.17 -14.42 -15.41
CA GLN A 273 -2.42 -13.64 -15.40
C GLN A 273 -2.43 -12.61 -16.53
N TRP A 274 -2.87 -13.03 -17.71
CA TRP A 274 -3.10 -12.12 -18.83
C TRP A 274 -4.32 -11.26 -18.59
N LEU A 275 -4.14 -9.96 -18.82
CA LEU A 275 -5.22 -8.99 -18.76
C LEU A 275 -5.71 -8.66 -20.17
N SER A 276 -7.01 -8.43 -20.32
CA SER A 276 -7.58 -8.00 -21.60
C SER A 276 -7.08 -6.60 -21.96
N THR A 277 -7.11 -6.27 -23.25
CA THR A 277 -6.74 -4.93 -23.75
C THR A 277 -7.52 -3.83 -23.03
N GLN A 278 -8.80 -4.08 -22.73
CA GLN A 278 -9.64 -3.14 -21.99
C GLN A 278 -9.17 -2.95 -20.55
N GLN A 279 -8.75 -4.02 -19.87
CA GLN A 279 -8.19 -3.94 -18.51
C GLN A 279 -6.93 -3.08 -18.48
N VAL A 280 -6.02 -3.30 -19.44
CA VAL A 280 -4.76 -2.54 -19.55
C VAL A 280 -5.03 -1.05 -19.82
N ILE A 281 -5.94 -0.74 -20.73
CA ILE A 281 -6.32 0.65 -21.04
C ILE A 281 -6.92 1.32 -19.80
N GLY A 282 -7.90 0.68 -19.16
CA GLY A 282 -8.54 1.22 -17.96
C GLY A 282 -7.55 1.45 -16.82
N ALA A 283 -6.69 0.46 -16.54
CA ALA A 283 -5.66 0.56 -15.51
C ALA A 283 -4.68 1.71 -15.79
N SER A 284 -4.26 1.87 -17.05
CA SER A 284 -3.35 2.95 -17.47
C SER A 284 -3.99 4.33 -17.28
N VAL A 285 -5.27 4.48 -17.64
CA VAL A 285 -6.03 5.73 -17.44
C VAL A 285 -6.13 6.05 -15.95
N THR A 286 -6.47 5.07 -15.11
CA THR A 286 -6.57 5.26 -13.64
C THR A 286 -5.24 5.69 -13.04
N VAL A 287 -4.16 4.97 -13.34
CA VAL A 287 -2.83 5.28 -12.80
C VAL A 287 -2.39 6.67 -13.23
N ALA A 288 -2.52 7.01 -14.52
CA ALA A 288 -2.16 8.33 -15.02
C ALA A 288 -2.98 9.45 -14.35
N ALA A 289 -4.28 9.25 -14.18
CA ALA A 289 -5.15 10.23 -13.52
C ALA A 289 -4.81 10.40 -12.04
N VAL A 290 -4.54 9.31 -11.30
CA VAL A 290 -4.13 9.40 -9.89
C VAL A 290 -2.78 10.10 -9.74
N MET A 291 -1.80 9.78 -10.59
CA MET A 291 -0.50 10.45 -10.58
C MET A 291 -0.65 11.95 -10.90
N LEU A 292 -1.49 12.30 -11.88
CA LEU A 292 -1.80 13.69 -12.21
C LEU A 292 -2.48 14.42 -11.05
N LEU A 293 -3.43 13.78 -10.37
CA LEU A 293 -4.11 14.34 -9.20
C LEU A 293 -3.12 14.67 -8.07
N GLN A 294 -2.23 13.74 -7.75
CA GLN A 294 -1.18 13.95 -6.75
C GLN A 294 -0.23 15.07 -7.16
N TRP A 295 0.10 15.16 -8.45
CA TRP A 295 0.96 16.23 -8.96
C TRP A 295 0.31 17.60 -8.87
N ILE A 296 -0.99 17.73 -9.16
CA ILE A 296 -1.75 18.98 -9.03
C ILE A 296 -1.90 19.37 -7.55
N ALA A 297 -2.07 18.40 -6.66
CA ALA A 297 -2.18 18.62 -5.22
C ALA A 297 -0.86 19.05 -4.57
N ARG A 298 0.24 19.12 -5.33
CA ARG A 298 1.54 19.61 -4.85
C ARG A 298 1.38 21.04 -4.33
N PRO A 299 1.65 21.30 -3.03
CA PRO A 299 1.62 22.66 -2.53
C PRO A 299 2.62 23.47 -3.36
N ARG A 300 2.11 24.47 -4.08
CA ARG A 300 2.96 25.46 -4.74
C ARG A 300 3.77 26.09 -3.63
N THR A 301 5.07 25.82 -3.61
CA THR A 301 5.98 26.51 -2.71
C THR A 301 5.79 27.98 -3.01
N GLN A 302 5.20 28.73 -2.08
CA GLN A 302 5.29 30.18 -2.12
C GLN A 302 6.78 30.47 -2.17
N SER A 303 7.27 30.94 -3.32
CA SER A 303 8.58 31.55 -3.38
C SER A 303 8.50 32.73 -2.41
N LYS A 304 9.04 32.55 -1.20
CA LYS A 304 9.46 33.67 -0.39
C LYS A 304 10.58 34.34 -1.19
N LEU A 305 10.20 35.33 -1.99
CA LEU A 305 11.00 36.47 -2.35
C LEU A 305 10.42 37.65 -1.59
#